data_AF-A0A0G1VM80-F1
#
_entry.id   AF-A0A0G1VM80-F1
#
_cell.length_a   1.000
_cell.length_b   1.000
_cell.length_c   1.000
_cell.angle_alpha   90.00
_cell.angle_beta   90.00
_cell.angle_gamma   90.00
#
_symmetry.space_group_name_H-M   'P 1'
#
loop_
_entity.id
_entity.type
_entity.pdbx_description
1 polymer ?
#
loop_
_entity_poly.entity_id
_entity_poly.type
_entity_poly.pdbx_seq_one_letter_code
_entity_poly.pdbx_strand_id
1 'polypeptide(L)'
;MNKKMRITLVLAAFALPLVAAAAFTPTDWQWKKAITLPSEVFSPDAYVKIDLDQQSSIYSQFELADLRVVRDGSTEIPYQLITDTTQDGRKFFPATILDRAIDNGDMVLVIDTGEAGQGHNAIDIISVTW
;
A
#
# COMPACT_ATOMS: atom_id res chain seq x y z
N MET A 1 48.96 -28.40 -20.93
CA MET A 1 48.16 -27.44 -20.12
C MET A 1 47.95 -28.03 -18.72
N ASN A 2 48.59 -27.45 -17.69
CA ASN A 2 48.61 -28.03 -16.35
C ASN A 2 47.23 -28.04 -15.69
N LYS A 3 46.90 -29.11 -14.95
CA LYS A 3 45.62 -29.29 -14.25
C LYS A 3 45.28 -28.12 -13.32
N LYS A 4 46.31 -27.53 -12.69
CA LYS A 4 46.20 -26.31 -11.87
C LYS A 4 45.78 -25.08 -12.69
N MET A 5 46.30 -24.95 -13.92
CA MET A 5 45.98 -23.84 -14.83
C MET A 5 44.53 -23.90 -15.34
N ARG A 6 43.96 -25.10 -15.50
CA ARG A 6 42.54 -25.28 -15.84
C ARG A 6 41.61 -24.88 -14.69
N ILE A 7 41.98 -25.20 -13.45
CA ILE A 7 41.20 -24.87 -12.26
C ILE A 7 41.21 -23.35 -12.00
N THR A 8 42.37 -22.70 -12.16
CA THR A 8 42.47 -21.24 -12.03
C THR A 8 41.64 -20.51 -13.08
N LEU A 9 41.59 -21.01 -14.32
CA LEU A 9 40.79 -20.39 -15.38
C LEU A 9 39.28 -20.51 -15.13
N VAL A 10 38.83 -21.65 -14.60
CA VAL A 10 37.42 -21.89 -14.26
C VAL A 10 36.99 -21.05 -13.05
N LEU A 11 37.85 -20.89 -12.03
CA LEU A 11 37.55 -20.03 -10.89
C LEU A 11 37.51 -18.55 -11.26
N ALA A 12 38.38 -18.10 -12.18
CA ALA A 12 38.38 -16.72 -12.67
C ALA A 12 37.13 -16.39 -13.51
N ALA A 13 36.57 -17.36 -14.23
CA ALA A 13 35.34 -17.19 -15.00
C ALA A 13 34.08 -17.04 -14.12
N PHE A 14 34.12 -17.50 -12.87
CA PHE A 14 32.99 -17.43 -11.92
C PHE A 14 32.97 -16.12 -11.10
N ALA A 15 34.02 -15.31 -11.20
CA ALA A 15 34.19 -14.07 -10.43
C ALA A 15 33.71 -12.82 -11.18
N LEU A 16 33.09 -12.96 -12.35
CA LEU A 16 32.38 -11.83 -12.97
C LEU A 16 31.11 -11.59 -12.15
N PRO A 17 30.98 -10.46 -11.42
CA PRO A 17 29.70 -10.10 -10.87
C PRO A 17 28.79 -9.84 -12.06
N LEU A 18 27.89 -10.78 -12.34
CA LEU A 18 26.70 -10.50 -13.11
C LEU A 18 25.95 -9.46 -12.30
N VAL A 19 26.16 -8.18 -12.63
CA VAL A 19 25.32 -7.10 -12.16
C VAL A 19 23.99 -7.32 -12.86
N ALA A 20 23.18 -8.21 -12.29
CA ALA A 20 21.78 -8.37 -12.61
C ALA A 20 21.04 -7.17 -12.00
N ALA A 21 21.38 -5.96 -12.47
CA ALA A 21 20.42 -4.88 -12.45
C ALA A 21 19.35 -5.34 -13.43
N ALA A 22 18.18 -5.72 -12.92
CA ALA A 22 17.00 -5.75 -13.76
C ALA A 22 16.87 -4.33 -14.31
N ALA A 23 17.32 -4.12 -15.54
CA ALA A 23 17.37 -2.81 -16.15
C ALA A 23 15.94 -2.35 -16.31
N PHE A 24 15.48 -1.52 -15.38
CA PHE A 24 14.22 -0.83 -15.50
C PHE A 24 14.37 0.19 -16.63
N THR A 25 13.82 -0.16 -17.80
CA THR A 25 13.84 0.68 -18.99
C THR A 25 12.42 1.25 -19.19
N PRO A 26 12.11 2.44 -18.65
CA PRO A 26 10.77 3.02 -18.72
C PRO A 26 10.22 3.16 -20.15
N THR A 27 11.08 3.24 -21.17
CA THR A 27 10.65 3.30 -22.58
C THR A 27 10.02 2.00 -23.08
N ASP A 28 10.36 0.86 -22.47
CA ASP A 28 9.91 -0.47 -22.91
C ASP A 28 8.52 -0.83 -22.34
N TRP A 29 7.98 0.02 -21.47
CA TRP A 29 6.69 -0.17 -20.83
C TRP A 29 5.54 0.24 -21.74
N GLN A 30 4.66 -0.71 -22.04
CA GLN A 30 3.50 -0.49 -22.90
C GLN A 30 2.42 0.36 -22.21
N TRP A 31 2.27 0.22 -20.90
CA TRP A 31 1.23 0.88 -20.12
C TRP A 31 1.84 1.90 -19.17
N LYS A 32 1.35 3.14 -19.27
CA LYS A 32 1.78 4.27 -18.45
C LYS A 32 0.58 5.09 -18.05
N LYS A 33 0.56 5.54 -16.80
CA LYS A 33 -0.48 6.40 -16.28
C LYS A 33 0.13 7.55 -15.50
N ALA A 34 -0.33 8.77 -15.79
CA ALA A 34 0.08 9.94 -15.04
C ALA A 34 -0.58 9.94 -13.66
N ILE A 35 0.23 10.12 -12.62
CA ILE A 35 -0.25 10.34 -11.25
C ILE A 35 -0.42 11.85 -11.09
N THR A 36 -1.66 12.29 -10.88
CA THR A 36 -1.95 13.69 -10.54
C THR A 36 -1.99 13.79 -9.03
N LEU A 37 -1.11 14.61 -8.47
CA LEU A 37 -1.03 14.82 -7.03
C LEU A 37 -1.85 16.07 -6.65
N PRO A 38 -2.62 16.05 -5.57
CA PRO A 38 -3.36 17.23 -5.13
C PRO A 38 -2.37 18.34 -4.77
N SER A 39 -2.55 19.52 -5.35
CA SER A 39 -1.69 20.69 -5.15
C SER A 39 -1.65 21.19 -3.69
N GLU A 40 -2.55 20.72 -2.85
CA GLU A 40 -2.80 21.21 -1.49
C GLU A 40 -2.06 20.42 -0.39
N VAL A 41 -1.42 19.28 -0.71
CA VAL A 41 -0.97 18.28 0.30
C VAL A 41 0.57 18.17 0.41
N PHE A 42 1.34 19.00 -0.28
CA PHE A 42 2.79 18.84 -0.30
C PHE A 42 3.51 19.48 0.89
N SER A 43 3.66 18.71 1.96
CA SER A 43 4.83 18.82 2.82
C SER A 43 5.91 17.87 2.29
N PRO A 44 7.20 18.27 2.27
CA PRO A 44 8.30 17.40 1.83
C PRO A 44 8.40 16.07 2.59
N ASP A 45 7.76 15.95 3.76
CA ASP A 45 7.76 14.75 4.60
C ASP A 45 6.41 13.99 4.60
N ALA A 46 5.47 14.36 3.73
CA ALA A 46 4.16 13.72 3.68
C ALA A 46 4.13 12.53 2.70
N TYR A 47 3.51 11.42 3.14
CA TYR A 47 3.14 10.33 2.27
C TYR A 47 1.82 10.64 1.55
N VAL A 48 1.72 10.27 0.28
CA VAL A 48 0.49 10.41 -0.51
C VAL A 48 -0.08 9.03 -0.78
N LYS A 49 -1.34 8.80 -0.40
CA LYS A 49 -2.10 7.60 -0.79
C LYS A 49 -2.67 7.81 -2.19
N ILE A 50 -2.48 6.84 -3.07
CA ILE A 50 -3.03 6.82 -4.41
C ILE A 50 -3.79 5.51 -4.57
N ASP A 51 -5.06 5.60 -4.92
CA ASP A 51 -5.86 4.43 -5.24
C ASP A 51 -5.60 4.01 -6.69
N LEU A 52 -5.26 2.74 -6.88
CA LEU A 52 -5.10 2.14 -8.20
C LEU A 52 -6.48 1.85 -8.78
N ASP A 53 -6.71 2.25 -10.02
CA ASP A 53 -7.93 1.90 -10.73
C ASP A 53 -7.86 0.47 -11.26
N GLN A 54 -9.01 -0.05 -11.67
CA GLN A 54 -9.11 -1.40 -12.22
C GLN A 54 -8.21 -1.60 -13.45
N GLN A 55 -7.98 -0.56 -14.26
CA GLN A 55 -7.11 -0.67 -15.43
C GLN A 55 -5.64 -0.94 -15.07
N SER A 56 -5.20 -0.47 -13.90
CA SER A 56 -3.86 -0.73 -13.38
C SER A 56 -3.65 -2.18 -12.97
N SER A 57 -4.71 -2.98 -12.80
CA SER A 57 -4.62 -4.39 -12.39
C SER A 57 -4.88 -5.41 -13.51
N ILE A 58 -5.51 -5.00 -14.63
CA ILE A 58 -5.94 -5.92 -15.70
C ILE A 58 -4.76 -6.58 -16.45
N TYR A 59 -3.66 -5.86 -16.64
CA TYR A 59 -2.52 -6.31 -17.45
C TYR A 59 -1.24 -6.54 -16.65
N SER A 60 -1.30 -6.34 -15.34
CA SER A 60 -0.16 -6.49 -14.43
C SER A 60 0.04 -7.93 -14.02
N GLN A 61 1.27 -8.24 -13.64
CA GLN A 61 1.65 -9.53 -13.09
C GLN A 61 0.98 -9.78 -11.73
N PHE A 62 1.05 -11.03 -11.29
CA PHE A 62 0.61 -11.43 -9.96
C PHE A 62 1.18 -10.48 -8.89
N GLU A 63 0.32 -10.07 -7.94
CA GLU A 63 0.66 -9.11 -6.86
C GLU A 63 1.19 -7.75 -7.35
N LEU A 64 0.94 -7.38 -8.61
CA LEU A 64 1.47 -6.14 -9.20
C LEU A 64 3.01 -6.08 -9.11
N ALA A 65 3.70 -7.21 -9.25
CA ALA A 65 5.17 -7.31 -9.19
C ALA A 65 5.87 -6.45 -10.25
N ASP A 66 5.16 -6.12 -11.32
CA ASP A 66 5.53 -5.21 -12.40
C ASP A 66 4.87 -3.83 -12.25
N LEU A 67 4.50 -3.39 -11.05
CA LEU A 67 4.14 -2.00 -10.81
C LEU A 67 5.40 -1.19 -10.48
N ARG A 68 5.57 -0.04 -11.13
CA ARG A 68 6.68 0.89 -10.86
C ARG A 68 6.13 2.31 -10.80
N VAL A 69 6.54 3.05 -9.79
CA VAL A 69 6.25 4.49 -9.68
C VAL A 69 7.52 5.23 -10.08
N VAL A 70 7.41 6.14 -11.04
CA VAL A 70 8.56 6.92 -11.54
C VAL A 70 8.30 8.41 -11.51
N ARG A 71 9.34 9.16 -11.17
CA ARG A 71 9.44 10.61 -11.36
C ARG A 71 10.20 10.89 -12.66
N ASP A 72 9.68 11.84 -13.43
CA ASP A 72 10.28 12.34 -14.67
C ASP A 72 10.69 11.23 -15.65
N GLY A 73 9.93 10.12 -15.65
CA GLY A 73 10.09 9.01 -16.57
C GLY A 73 11.38 8.19 -16.40
N SER A 74 12.17 8.39 -15.35
CA SER A 74 13.47 7.71 -15.20
C SER A 74 13.83 7.34 -13.77
N THR A 75 13.36 8.10 -12.78
CA THR A 75 13.72 7.89 -11.38
C THR A 75 12.64 7.09 -10.69
N GLU A 76 12.93 5.86 -10.28
CA GLU A 76 11.99 5.07 -9.49
C GLU A 76 11.78 5.68 -8.10
N ILE A 77 10.52 5.80 -7.68
CA ILE A 77 10.11 6.33 -6.39
C ILE A 77 9.68 5.16 -5.51
N PRO A 78 10.27 5.00 -4.31
CA PRO A 78 9.84 3.98 -3.37
C PRO A 78 8.37 4.18 -2.99
N TYR A 79 7.63 3.08 -2.93
CA TYR A 79 6.23 3.08 -2.53
C TYR A 79 5.92 1.81 -1.74
N GLN A 80 4.81 1.84 -1.00
CA GLN A 80 4.26 0.66 -0.35
C GLN A 80 2.94 0.30 -1.05
N LEU A 81 2.84 -0.94 -1.51
CA LEU A 81 1.56 -1.48 -1.98
C LEU A 81 0.74 -1.93 -0.77
N ILE A 82 -0.41 -1.30 -0.58
CA ILE A 82 -1.37 -1.70 0.44
C ILE A 82 -2.47 -2.47 -0.28
N THR A 83 -2.52 -3.78 -0.04
CA THR A 83 -3.65 -4.60 -0.46
C THR A 83 -4.61 -4.70 0.72
N ASP A 84 -5.89 -4.43 0.47
CA ASP A 84 -6.93 -4.76 1.43
C ASP A 84 -7.05 -6.28 1.46
N THR A 85 -6.16 -6.93 2.21
CA THR A 85 -6.35 -8.32 2.59
C THR A 85 -7.61 -8.32 3.42
N THR A 86 -8.71 -8.79 2.85
CA THR A 86 -10.00 -8.93 3.51
C THR A 86 -9.88 -10.00 4.59
N GLN A 87 -9.19 -9.70 5.70
CA GLN A 87 -9.52 -10.28 6.98
C GLN A 87 -10.65 -9.42 7.56
N ASP A 88 -11.84 -9.52 6.95
CA ASP A 88 -13.07 -9.08 7.61
C ASP A 88 -13.37 -10.10 8.72
N GLY A 89 -12.62 -9.98 9.82
CA GLY A 89 -13.08 -10.36 11.14
C GLY A 89 -13.92 -9.25 11.76
N ARG A 90 -14.69 -8.49 10.97
CA ARG A 90 -15.61 -7.49 11.52
C ARG A 90 -16.68 -8.21 12.33
N LYS A 91 -16.50 -8.16 13.63
CA LYS A 91 -17.50 -8.62 14.59
C LYS A 91 -18.31 -7.43 15.02
N PHE A 92 -19.58 -7.43 14.64
CA PHE A 92 -20.53 -6.45 15.13
C PHE A 92 -20.96 -6.84 16.53
N PHE A 93 -20.89 -5.89 17.45
CA PHE A 93 -21.42 -6.04 18.79
C PHE A 93 -22.64 -5.14 18.92
N PRO A 94 -23.75 -5.65 19.49
CA PRO A 94 -24.88 -4.79 19.80
C PRO A 94 -24.45 -3.75 20.84
N ALA A 95 -24.81 -2.49 20.59
CA ALA A 95 -24.57 -1.38 21.50
C ALA A 95 -25.89 -0.68 21.81
N THR A 96 -26.01 -0.13 23.02
CA THR A 96 -27.21 0.61 23.45
C THR A 96 -26.85 2.05 23.76
N ILE A 97 -27.62 3.00 23.22
CA ILE A 97 -27.50 4.41 23.60
C ILE A 97 -28.22 4.57 24.94
N LEU A 98 -27.46 4.88 25.99
CA LEU A 98 -27.99 5.08 27.34
C LEU A 98 -28.48 6.51 27.55
N ASP A 99 -27.73 7.49 27.02
CA ASP A 99 -28.04 8.89 27.18
C ASP A 99 -27.68 9.70 25.94
N ARG A 100 -28.45 10.76 25.70
CA ARG A 100 -28.22 11.77 24.68
C ARG A 100 -28.45 13.14 25.30
N ALA A 101 -27.37 13.89 25.45
CA ALA A 101 -27.38 15.24 25.97
C ALA A 101 -26.90 16.25 24.91
N ILE A 102 -27.17 17.52 25.18
CA ILE A 102 -26.51 18.63 24.49
C ILE A 102 -25.71 19.38 25.56
N ASP A 103 -24.40 19.44 25.39
CA ASP A 103 -23.50 20.18 26.26
C ASP A 103 -22.74 21.23 25.43
N ASN A 104 -22.85 22.51 25.82
CA ASN A 104 -22.28 23.65 25.10
C ASN A 104 -22.62 23.71 23.58
N GLY A 105 -23.74 23.14 23.16
CA GLY A 105 -24.16 23.09 21.75
C GLY A 105 -23.69 21.84 21.01
N ASP A 106 -22.83 21.03 21.62
CA ASP A 106 -22.38 19.75 21.07
C ASP A 106 -23.29 18.61 21.53
N MET A 107 -23.55 17.65 20.63
CA MET A 107 -24.27 16.43 20.99
C MET A 107 -23.32 15.47 21.71
N VAL A 108 -23.69 15.12 22.93
CA VAL A 108 -22.97 14.12 23.73
C VAL A 108 -23.80 12.85 23.80
N LEU A 109 -23.18 11.72 23.48
CA LEU A 109 -23.79 10.39 23.48
C LEU A 109 -23.05 9.50 24.47
N VAL A 110 -23.80 8.84 25.36
CA VAL A 110 -23.27 7.77 26.20
C VAL A 110 -23.73 6.45 25.59
N ILE A 111 -22.75 5.67 25.14
CA ILE A 111 -22.97 4.38 24.48
C ILE A 111 -22.43 3.27 25.36
N ASP A 112 -23.27 2.29 25.67
CA ASP A 112 -22.86 1.03 26.28
C ASP A 112 -22.51 0.02 25.18
N THR A 113 -21.25 -0.41 25.16
CA THR A 113 -20.73 -1.40 24.20
C THR A 113 -20.77 -2.83 24.74
N GLY A 114 -21.34 -3.05 25.93
CA GLY A 114 -21.51 -4.36 26.54
C GLY A 114 -20.38 -4.71 27.51
N GLU A 115 -19.69 -5.83 27.28
CA GLU A 115 -18.73 -6.37 28.25
C GLU A 115 -17.43 -5.54 28.33
N ALA A 116 -17.01 -5.27 29.56
CA ALA A 116 -15.73 -4.63 29.84
C ALA A 116 -14.56 -5.46 29.29
N GLY A 117 -13.65 -4.82 28.55
CA GLY A 117 -12.45 -5.45 28.01
C GLY A 117 -12.53 -5.82 26.53
N GLN A 118 -13.64 -5.52 25.84
CA GLN A 118 -13.66 -5.56 24.38
C GLN A 118 -13.00 -4.31 23.81
N GLY A 119 -11.85 -4.49 23.15
CA GLY A 119 -11.17 -3.43 22.43
C GLY A 119 -11.91 -3.12 21.13
N HIS A 120 -12.25 -1.84 20.92
CA HIS A 120 -12.91 -1.38 19.71
C HIS A 120 -11.94 -0.51 18.89
N ASN A 121 -11.74 -0.87 17.61
CA ASN A 121 -10.87 -0.11 16.70
C ASN A 121 -11.63 0.97 15.91
N ALA A 122 -12.95 0.83 15.78
CA ALA A 122 -13.82 1.75 15.08
C ALA A 122 -15.24 1.69 15.64
N ILE A 123 -15.95 2.82 15.58
CA ILE A 123 -17.38 2.94 15.91
C ILE A 123 -18.07 3.54 14.68
N ASP A 124 -18.96 2.77 14.06
CA ASP A 124 -19.83 3.23 12.98
C ASP A 124 -21.23 3.51 13.53
N ILE A 125 -21.67 4.77 13.48
CA ILE A 125 -23.03 5.16 13.89
C ILE A 125 -23.92 5.24 12.65
N ILE A 126 -24.82 4.26 12.49
CA ILE A 126 -25.75 4.20 11.36
C ILE A 126 -27.10 4.80 11.81
N SER A 127 -27.44 5.97 11.27
CA SER A 127 -28.77 6.58 11.45
C SER A 127 -29.69 6.14 10.32
N VAL A 128 -30.85 5.58 10.65
CA VAL A 128 -31.91 5.30 9.68
C VAL A 128 -32.95 6.41 9.82
N THR A 129 -33.10 7.23 8.79
CA THR A 129 -34.17 8.23 8.68
C THR A 129 -35.36 7.58 7.95
N TRP A 130 -36.54 7.63 8.56
CA TRP A 130 -37.80 7.21 7.93
C TRP A 130 -38.45 8.38 7.18
#